data_AF-A0A1B6IIX9-F1
#
_entry.id   AF-A0A1B6IIX9-F1
#
_cell.length_a   1.000
_cell.length_b   1.000
_cell.length_c   1.000
_cell.angle_alpha   90.00
_cell.angle_beta   90.00
_cell.angle_gamma   90.00
#
_symmetry.space_group_name_H-M   'P 1'
#
loop_
_entity.id
_entity.type
_entity.pdbx_description
1 polymer ?
#
loop_
_entity_poly.entity_id
_entity_poly.type
_entity_poly.pdbx_seq_one_letter_code
_entity_poly.pdbx_strand_id
1 'polypeptide(L)'
;ATLMPFTAEESGYSQFFIDAIERLQNKVNTERIKILLFVEALLRFINIPLKKLKKSDLGWRICPFSTEIAKKILEEFMINSAGGRTRNVVMDDKIVIHLIILVIISCDFVCNIDELSKYLPKFSIVKMGQMARALCLSSRDKITWFLKLPLPPARSFYMKKRK
;
A
#
# COMPACT_ATOMS: atom_id res chain seq x y z
N ALA A 1 -17.62 16.12 -22.34
CA ALA A 1 -16.14 16.15 -22.42
C ALA A 1 -15.64 14.75 -22.09
N THR A 2 -15.18 14.00 -23.09
CA THR A 2 -14.60 12.67 -22.89
C THR A 2 -13.22 12.89 -22.29
N LEU A 3 -13.06 12.62 -21.00
CA LEU A 3 -11.75 12.65 -20.35
C LEU A 3 -10.88 11.61 -21.07
N MET A 4 -9.83 12.06 -21.76
CA MET A 4 -8.81 11.14 -22.25
C MET A 4 -8.24 10.39 -21.05
N PRO A 5 -7.97 9.07 -21.17
CA PRO A 5 -7.36 8.31 -20.09
C PRO A 5 -5.98 8.92 -19.82
N PHE A 6 -5.81 9.48 -18.62
CA PHE A 6 -4.51 9.94 -18.14
C PHE A 6 -3.59 8.71 -18.11
N THR A 7 -2.53 8.70 -18.91
CA THR A 7 -1.60 7.56 -18.89
C THR A 7 -0.58 7.72 -17.75
N ALA A 8 -0.14 6.62 -17.15
CA ALA A 8 0.85 6.65 -16.06
C ALA A 8 2.17 7.34 -16.46
N GLU A 9 2.54 7.27 -17.74
CA GLU A 9 3.79 7.83 -18.26
C GLU A 9 3.80 9.37 -18.26
N GLU A 10 2.65 10.01 -18.48
CA GLU A 10 2.54 11.47 -18.54
C GLU A 10 2.35 12.11 -17.16
N SER A 11 1.67 11.42 -16.24
CA SER A 11 1.32 11.95 -14.92
C SER A 11 2.42 11.77 -13.88
N GLY A 12 3.32 10.81 -14.09
CA GLY A 12 4.33 10.41 -13.10
C GLY A 12 3.76 9.71 -11.87
N TYR A 13 2.47 9.31 -11.88
CA TYR A 13 1.80 8.49 -10.85
C TYR A 13 1.70 7.03 -11.30
N SER A 14 1.56 6.10 -10.34
CA SER A 14 1.32 4.70 -10.70
C SER A 14 -0.03 4.52 -11.39
N GLN A 15 -0.12 3.53 -12.28
CA GLN A 15 -1.40 3.18 -12.92
C GLN A 15 -2.47 2.81 -11.87
N PHE A 16 -2.06 2.25 -10.72
CA PHE A 16 -2.98 2.00 -9.59
C PHE A 16 -3.68 3.28 -9.12
N PHE A 17 -2.92 4.38 -8.98
CA PHE A 17 -3.45 5.65 -8.52
C PHE A 17 -4.49 6.21 -9.52
N ILE A 18 -4.19 6.12 -10.81
CA ILE A 18 -5.07 6.56 -11.88
C ILE A 18 -6.35 5.71 -11.88
N ASP A 19 -6.22 4.39 -11.89
CA ASP A 19 -7.35 3.45 -11.87
C ASP A 19 -8.20 3.62 -10.60
N ALA A 20 -7.59 3.93 -9.46
CA ALA A 20 -8.29 4.22 -8.22
C ALA A 20 -9.10 5.53 -8.29
N ILE A 21 -8.56 6.59 -8.89
CA ILE A 21 -9.28 7.85 -9.09
C ILE A 21 -10.41 7.67 -10.10
N GLU A 22 -10.17 6.98 -11.21
CA GLU A 22 -11.19 6.71 -12.22
C GLU A 22 -12.36 5.91 -11.63
N ARG A 23 -12.08 4.94 -10.75
CA ARG A 23 -13.12 4.20 -10.01
C ARG A 23 -13.93 5.06 -9.06
N LEU A 24 -13.34 6.12 -8.50
CA LEU A 24 -14.04 7.02 -7.59
C LEU A 24 -15.05 7.92 -8.31
N GLN A 25 -14.88 8.18 -9.62
CA GLN A 25 -15.80 8.96 -10.46
C GLN A 25 -16.37 10.22 -9.75
N ASN A 26 -17.68 10.27 -9.53
CA ASN A 26 -18.39 11.40 -8.90
C ASN A 26 -18.35 11.37 -7.36
N LYS A 27 -17.74 10.34 -6.74
CA LYS A 27 -17.60 10.17 -5.29
C LYS A 27 -16.23 10.60 -4.78
N VAL A 28 -15.47 11.29 -5.61
CA VAL A 28 -14.15 11.81 -5.25
C VAL A 28 -14.31 12.83 -4.14
N ASN A 29 -13.84 12.46 -2.94
CA ASN A 29 -13.68 13.36 -1.80
C ASN A 29 -12.17 13.63 -1.62
N THR A 30 -11.83 14.88 -1.33
CA THR A 30 -10.47 15.34 -1.00
C THR A 30 -9.75 14.43 0.01
N GLU A 31 -10.45 13.89 1.01
CA GLU A 31 -9.87 12.95 1.98
C GLU A 31 -9.38 11.65 1.33
N ARG A 32 -10.17 11.08 0.41
CA ARG A 32 -9.81 9.86 -0.32
C ARG A 32 -8.62 10.10 -1.24
N ILE A 33 -8.57 11.25 -1.91
CA ILE A 33 -7.42 11.65 -2.72
C ILE A 33 -6.16 11.74 -1.86
N LYS A 34 -6.23 12.39 -0.69
CA LYS A 34 -5.10 12.48 0.25
C LYS A 34 -4.60 11.09 0.67
N ILE A 35 -5.51 10.16 0.93
CA ILE A 35 -5.16 8.76 1.23
C ILE A 35 -4.47 8.10 0.04
N LEU A 36 -5.01 8.26 -1.18
CA LEU A 36 -4.41 7.69 -2.39
C LEU A 36 -3.02 8.27 -2.68
N LEU A 37 -2.79 9.56 -2.42
CA LEU A 37 -1.46 10.18 -2.53
C LEU A 37 -0.48 9.57 -1.53
N PHE A 38 -0.93 9.25 -0.33
CA PHE A 38 -0.11 8.54 0.66
C PHE A 38 0.15 7.09 0.24
N VAL A 39 -0.83 6.40 -0.34
CA VAL A 39 -0.67 5.06 -0.93
C VAL A 39 0.40 5.08 -2.03
N GLU A 40 0.35 6.05 -2.94
CA GLU A 40 1.35 6.23 -3.99
C GLU A 40 2.76 6.40 -3.41
N ALA A 41 2.92 7.24 -2.37
CA ALA A 41 4.21 7.44 -1.72
C ALA A 41 4.74 6.15 -1.06
N LEU A 42 3.87 5.35 -0.44
CA LEU A 42 4.22 4.04 0.11
C LEU A 42 4.61 3.02 -0.97
N LEU A 43 3.88 2.97 -2.09
CA LEU A 43 4.20 2.11 -3.23
C LEU A 43 5.57 2.45 -3.83
N ARG A 44 5.90 3.74 -3.96
CA ARG A 44 7.23 4.18 -4.36
C ARG A 44 8.27 3.70 -3.35
N PHE A 45 8.05 3.98 -2.07
CA PHE A 45 9.00 3.64 -1.01
C PHE A 45 9.31 2.14 -0.91
N ILE A 46 8.30 1.27 -0.96
CA ILE A 46 8.52 -0.18 -0.82
C ILE A 46 9.28 -0.79 -2.01
N ASN A 47 9.15 -0.17 -3.19
CA ASN A 47 9.84 -0.58 -4.40
C ASN A 47 11.26 -0.03 -4.53
N ILE A 48 11.67 0.94 -3.69
CA ILE A 48 13.05 1.42 -3.66
C ILE A 48 13.99 0.26 -3.22
N PRO A 49 15.04 -0.06 -4.00
CA PRO A 49 16.04 -1.04 -3.60
C PRO A 49 16.79 -0.60 -2.34
N LEU A 50 17.11 -1.54 -1.43
CA LEU A 50 17.79 -1.25 -0.16
C LEU A 50 19.09 -0.44 -0.33
N LYS A 51 19.85 -0.70 -1.42
CA LYS A 51 21.09 0.04 -1.75
C LYS A 51 20.87 1.54 -1.96
N LYS A 52 19.67 1.96 -2.35
CA LYS A 52 19.31 3.36 -2.61
C LYS A 52 18.73 4.08 -1.38
N LEU A 53 18.47 3.37 -0.28
CA LEU A 53 17.91 3.94 0.96
C LEU A 53 18.88 4.81 1.76
N LYS A 54 20.16 4.86 1.36
CA LYS A 54 21.19 5.70 2.01
C LYS A 54 21.45 7.02 1.26
N LYS A 55 20.81 7.23 0.11
CA LYS A 55 21.06 8.42 -0.72
C LYS A 55 20.34 9.65 -0.16
N SER A 56 20.94 10.82 -0.34
CA SER A 56 20.38 12.11 0.09
C SER A 56 19.08 12.47 -0.66
N ASP A 57 18.92 11.98 -1.89
CA ASP A 57 17.74 12.20 -2.74
C ASP A 57 16.54 11.29 -2.40
N LEU A 58 16.62 10.52 -1.30
CA LEU A 58 15.60 9.53 -0.94
C LEU A 58 14.22 10.16 -0.70
N GLY A 59 14.16 11.32 -0.05
CA GLY A 59 12.88 11.99 0.23
C GLY A 59 12.10 12.30 -1.05
N TRP A 60 12.80 12.86 -2.05
CA TRP A 60 12.25 13.17 -3.37
C TRP A 60 11.77 11.93 -4.12
N ARG A 61 12.52 10.81 -4.00
CA ARG A 61 12.13 9.53 -4.62
C ARG A 61 10.88 8.91 -4.00
N ILE A 62 10.66 9.14 -2.70
CA ILE A 62 9.47 8.66 -1.98
C ILE A 62 8.26 9.51 -2.36
N CYS A 63 8.39 10.83 -2.22
CA CYS A 63 7.30 11.76 -2.44
C CYS A 63 7.85 13.07 -3.01
N PRO A 64 7.70 13.33 -4.32
CA PRO A 64 8.22 14.55 -4.92
C PRO A 64 7.42 15.80 -4.54
N PHE A 65 6.19 15.64 -4.04
CA PHE A 65 5.30 16.76 -3.74
C PHE A 65 5.21 17.13 -2.26
N SER A 66 5.74 16.30 -1.33
CA SER A 66 5.79 16.64 0.09
C SER A 66 6.93 15.94 0.81
N THR A 67 7.82 16.75 1.37
CA THR A 67 8.95 16.29 2.19
C THR A 67 8.49 15.76 3.54
N GLU A 68 7.38 16.26 4.07
CA GLU A 68 6.78 15.85 5.34
C GLU A 68 6.22 14.43 5.25
N ILE A 69 5.53 14.10 4.15
CA ILE A 69 5.06 12.73 3.90
C ILE A 69 6.26 11.78 3.80
N ALA A 70 7.30 12.16 3.04
CA ALA A 70 8.50 11.35 2.93
C ALA A 70 9.18 11.15 4.30
N LYS A 71 9.30 12.21 5.10
CA LYS A 71 9.85 12.15 6.47
C LYS A 71 9.04 11.20 7.35
N LYS A 72 7.70 11.32 7.35
CA LYS A 72 6.82 10.43 8.15
C LYS A 72 6.98 8.97 7.73
N ILE A 73 7.05 8.68 6.43
CA ILE A 73 7.28 7.31 5.94
C ILE A 73 8.63 6.77 6.42
N LEU A 74 9.68 7.60 6.35
CA LEU A 74 11.02 7.21 6.80
C LEU A 74 11.07 6.96 8.31
N GLU A 75 10.41 7.78 9.11
CA GLU A 75 10.36 7.60 10.57
C GLU A 75 9.58 6.35 10.98
N GLU A 76 8.51 6.02 10.25
CA GLU A 76 7.57 4.96 10.63
C GLU A 76 8.00 3.55 10.16
N PHE A 77 8.69 3.47 9.02
CA PHE A 77 8.95 2.21 8.31
C PHE A 77 10.44 1.92 8.05
N MET A 78 11.35 2.71 8.62
CA MET A 78 12.78 2.42 8.58
C MET A 78 13.33 2.10 9.96
N ILE A 79 14.44 1.36 9.96
CA ILE A 79 15.21 1.05 11.15
C ILE A 79 16.59 1.69 10.99
N ASN A 80 17.05 2.35 12.04
CA ASN A 80 18.42 2.84 12.12
C ASN A 80 19.33 1.68 12.53
N SER A 81 20.34 1.38 11.71
CA SER A 81 21.38 0.38 12.00
C SER A 81 22.76 1.06 11.99
N ALA A 82 23.79 0.38 12.49
CA ALA A 82 25.16 0.87 12.50
C ALA A 82 25.66 1.23 11.07
N GLY A 83 25.16 0.55 10.04
CA GLY A 83 25.46 0.84 8.64
C GLY A 83 24.57 1.94 8.00
N GLY A 84 23.79 2.66 8.80
CA GLY A 84 22.80 3.64 8.35
C GLY A 84 21.38 3.09 8.31
N ARG A 85 20.49 3.79 7.59
CA ARG A 85 19.08 3.41 7.48
C ARG A 85 18.90 2.13 6.66
N THR A 86 18.03 1.25 7.13
CA THR A 86 17.67 0.00 6.46
C THR A 86 16.19 -0.34 6.68
N ARG A 87 15.72 -1.36 5.97
CA ARG A 87 14.38 -1.92 6.12
C ARG A 87 14.47 -3.43 6.18
N ASN A 88 13.86 -4.04 7.20
CA ASN A 88 13.79 -5.49 7.36
C ASN A 88 12.43 -6.04 6.88
N VAL A 89 12.29 -7.36 6.88
CA VAL A 89 11.06 -8.04 6.44
C VAL A 89 9.84 -7.62 7.26
N VAL A 90 10.01 -7.35 8.56
CA VAL A 90 8.91 -6.90 9.44
C VAL A 90 8.38 -5.53 9.01
N MET A 91 9.26 -4.60 8.67
CA MET A 91 8.86 -3.28 8.14
C MET A 91 8.23 -3.40 6.76
N ASP A 92 8.76 -4.27 5.89
CA ASP A 92 8.16 -4.58 4.60
C ASP A 92 6.71 -5.10 4.76
N ASP A 93 6.48 -6.05 5.67
CA ASP A 93 5.15 -6.56 5.99
C ASP A 93 4.24 -5.47 6.58
N LYS A 94 4.76 -4.62 7.47
CA LYS A 94 4.04 -3.48 8.05
C LYS A 94 3.57 -2.50 6.97
N ILE A 95 4.41 -2.18 5.97
CA ILE A 95 4.03 -1.30 4.86
C ILE A 95 2.89 -1.91 4.05
N VAL A 96 2.98 -3.21 3.70
CA VAL A 96 1.92 -3.86 2.92
C VAL A 96 0.61 -3.91 3.68
N ILE A 97 0.64 -4.14 4.99
CA ILE A 97 -0.55 -4.04 5.84
C ILE A 97 -1.17 -2.64 5.77
N HIS A 98 -0.35 -1.58 5.89
CA HIS A 98 -0.84 -0.20 5.77
C HIS A 98 -1.42 0.07 4.37
N LEU A 99 -0.77 -0.40 3.30
CA LEU A 99 -1.29 -0.30 1.94
C LEU A 99 -2.68 -0.94 1.82
N ILE A 100 -2.87 -2.16 2.33
CA ILE A 100 -4.18 -2.83 2.29
C ILE A 100 -5.25 -2.00 3.02
N ILE A 101 -4.95 -1.50 4.23
CA ILE A 101 -5.89 -0.68 5.02
C ILE A 101 -6.27 0.60 4.27
N LEU A 102 -5.27 1.34 3.78
CA LEU A 102 -5.48 2.62 3.11
C LEU A 102 -6.23 2.46 1.78
N VAL A 103 -5.93 1.40 1.02
CA VAL A 103 -6.66 1.07 -0.21
C VAL A 103 -8.12 0.77 0.10
N ILE A 104 -8.41 -0.02 1.14
CA ILE A 104 -9.80 -0.30 1.55
C ILE A 104 -10.54 0.98 1.91
N ILE A 105 -9.93 1.86 2.71
CA ILE A 105 -10.59 3.12 3.11
C ILE A 105 -10.85 4.02 1.91
N SER A 106 -9.90 4.10 0.96
CA SER A 106 -10.02 4.94 -0.22
C SER A 106 -10.93 4.36 -1.31
N CYS A 107 -11.05 3.03 -1.41
CA CYS A 107 -11.75 2.33 -2.49
C CYS A 107 -13.07 1.67 -2.00
N ASP A 108 -13.92 2.44 -1.32
CA ASP A 108 -15.27 2.01 -0.88
C ASP A 108 -15.28 0.70 -0.06
N PHE A 109 -14.30 0.53 0.82
CA PHE A 109 -14.13 -0.64 1.68
C PHE A 109 -13.86 -1.95 0.93
N VAL A 110 -13.39 -1.85 -0.32
CA VAL A 110 -13.00 -2.99 -1.18
C VAL A 110 -11.52 -2.87 -1.55
N CYS A 111 -10.81 -3.99 -1.53
CA CYS A 111 -9.44 -4.09 -2.01
C CYS A 111 -9.31 -5.32 -2.90
N ASN A 112 -8.87 -5.10 -4.13
CA ASN A 112 -8.46 -6.14 -5.04
C ASN A 112 -6.98 -6.43 -4.84
N ILE A 113 -6.67 -7.56 -4.23
CA ILE A 113 -5.28 -7.96 -3.92
C ILE A 113 -4.51 -8.31 -5.19
N ASP A 114 -5.15 -8.89 -6.20
CA ASP A 114 -4.49 -9.19 -7.48
C ASP A 114 -3.97 -7.90 -8.11
N GLU A 115 -4.82 -6.88 -8.18
CA GLU A 115 -4.49 -5.56 -8.70
C GLU A 115 -3.34 -4.91 -7.90
N LEU A 116 -3.46 -4.86 -6.57
CA LEU A 116 -2.42 -4.29 -5.70
C LEU A 116 -1.09 -5.05 -5.80
N SER A 117 -1.14 -6.38 -5.97
CA SER A 117 0.07 -7.23 -6.03
C SER A 117 0.95 -6.93 -7.24
N LYS A 118 0.38 -6.43 -8.34
CA LYS A 118 1.12 -6.01 -9.54
C LYS A 118 2.15 -4.91 -9.25
N TYR A 119 1.88 -4.10 -8.22
CA TYR A 119 2.76 -3.01 -7.76
C TYR A 119 3.66 -3.43 -6.59
N LEU A 120 3.57 -4.68 -6.15
CA LEU A 120 4.30 -5.25 -5.02
C LEU A 120 4.96 -6.58 -5.40
N PRO A 121 5.92 -6.58 -6.36
CA PRO A 121 6.48 -7.81 -6.93
C PRO A 121 7.19 -8.73 -5.91
N LYS A 122 7.53 -8.21 -4.72
CA LYS A 122 8.13 -8.97 -3.61
C LYS A 122 7.10 -9.77 -2.80
N PHE A 123 5.81 -9.56 -3.01
CA PHE A 123 4.73 -10.15 -2.21
C PHE A 123 3.80 -10.96 -3.08
N SER A 124 3.62 -12.24 -2.73
CA SER A 124 2.65 -13.09 -3.41
C SER A 124 1.22 -12.74 -2.97
N ILE A 125 0.27 -12.95 -3.88
CA ILE A 125 -1.18 -12.83 -3.61
C ILE A 125 -1.57 -13.67 -2.38
N VAL A 126 -0.96 -14.85 -2.21
CA VAL A 126 -1.20 -15.73 -1.06
C VAL A 126 -0.78 -15.06 0.25
N LYS A 127 0.41 -14.45 0.30
CA LYS A 127 0.91 -13.75 1.49
C LYS A 127 0.05 -12.53 1.80
N MET A 128 -0.31 -11.74 0.79
CA MET A 128 -1.19 -10.58 0.95
C MET A 128 -2.59 -10.99 1.41
N GLY A 129 -3.13 -12.10 0.91
CA GLY A 129 -4.40 -12.66 1.38
C GLY A 129 -4.35 -13.15 2.84
N GLN A 130 -3.21 -13.65 3.31
CA GLN A 130 -3.01 -13.96 4.73
C GLN A 130 -3.00 -12.69 5.58
N MET A 131 -2.34 -11.62 5.12
CA MET A 131 -2.36 -10.30 5.78
C MET A 131 -3.77 -9.72 5.82
N ALA A 132 -4.51 -9.78 4.71
CA ALA A 132 -5.89 -9.30 4.65
C ALA A 132 -6.80 -10.07 5.62
N ARG A 133 -6.62 -11.39 5.73
CA ARG A 133 -7.32 -12.20 6.74
C ARG A 133 -6.95 -11.81 8.17
N ALA A 134 -5.69 -11.42 8.40
CA ALA A 134 -5.22 -10.95 9.70
C ALA A 134 -5.87 -9.62 10.12
N LEU A 135 -6.23 -8.80 9.14
CA LEU A 135 -7.00 -7.58 9.31
C LEU A 135 -8.51 -7.81 9.45
N CYS A 136 -8.94 -9.06 9.67
CA CYS A 136 -10.35 -9.46 9.76
C CYS A 136 -11.17 -9.08 8.51
N LEU A 137 -10.53 -8.98 7.34
CA LEU A 137 -11.24 -8.72 6.10
C LEU A 137 -11.98 -9.97 5.65
N SER A 138 -13.19 -9.76 5.13
CA SER A 138 -13.95 -10.80 4.45
C SER A 138 -13.51 -10.87 2.99
N SER A 139 -13.63 -12.03 2.36
CA SER A 139 -13.39 -12.15 0.92
C SER A 139 -14.56 -12.87 0.27
N ARG A 140 -14.86 -12.49 -0.97
CA ARG A 140 -15.88 -13.16 -1.81
C ARG A 140 -15.24 -14.28 -2.61
N ASP A 141 -14.02 -14.03 -3.06
CA ASP A 141 -13.16 -14.89 -3.86
C ASP A 141 -11.70 -14.76 -3.38
N LYS A 142 -10.75 -15.37 -4.07
CA LYS A 142 -9.32 -15.32 -3.69
C LYS A 142 -8.70 -13.92 -3.85
N ILE A 143 -9.37 -13.02 -4.57
CA ILE A 143 -8.79 -11.79 -5.13
C ILE A 143 -9.38 -10.54 -4.45
N THR A 144 -10.69 -10.52 -4.23
CA THR A 144 -11.44 -9.37 -3.73
C THR A 144 -11.75 -9.52 -2.25
N TRP A 145 -11.21 -8.58 -1.47
CA TRP A 145 -11.36 -8.48 -0.03
C TRP A 145 -12.13 -7.22 0.32
N PHE A 146 -12.93 -7.26 1.36
CA PHE A 146 -13.73 -6.13 1.80
C PHE A 146 -13.95 -6.12 3.31
N LEU A 147 -14.20 -4.93 3.84
CA LEU A 147 -14.57 -4.74 5.24
C LEU A 147 -16.07 -4.97 5.41
N LYS A 148 -16.46 -5.85 6.33
CA LYS A 148 -17.86 -6.08 6.73
C LYS A 148 -18.04 -5.79 8.22
N LEU A 149 -19.23 -5.32 8.56
CA LEU A 149 -19.67 -5.15 9.95
C LEU A 149 -20.78 -6.17 10.28
N PRO A 150 -20.82 -6.71 11.52
CA PRO A 150 -19.78 -6.59 12.53
C PRO A 150 -18.47 -7.24 12.06
N LEU A 151 -17.34 -6.79 12.62
CA LEU A 151 -16.04 -7.34 12.25
C LEU A 151 -16.03 -8.85 12.51
N PRO A 152 -15.54 -9.67 11.56
CA PRO A 152 -15.36 -11.10 11.79
C PRO A 152 -14.51 -11.34 13.04
N PRO A 153 -14.78 -12.42 13.78
CA PRO A 153 -13.95 -12.78 14.93
C PRO A 153 -12.50 -12.92 14.48
N ALA A 154 -11.58 -12.33 15.25
CA ALA A 154 -10.16 -12.41 14.98
C ALA A 154 -9.75 -13.88 14.93
N ARG A 155 -9.32 -14.34 13.75
CA ARG A 155 -8.85 -15.72 13.60
C ARG A 155 -7.49 -15.78 14.27
N SER A 156 -7.38 -16.54 15.36
CA SER A 156 -6.09 -16.74 16.01
C SER A 156 -5.11 -17.34 15.01
N PHE A 157 -4.04 -16.61 14.70
CA PHE A 157 -2.85 -17.14 14.04
C PHE A 157 -2.05 -17.94 15.05
N TYR A 158 -2.63 -19.03 15.59
CA TYR A 158 -1.80 -20.01 16.27
C TYR A 158 -0.89 -20.61 15.21
N MET A 159 0.37 -20.17 15.19
CA MET A 159 1.47 -20.94 14.64
C MET A 159 1.33 -22.34 15.23
N LYS A 160 0.86 -23.30 14.42
CA LYS A 160 0.94 -24.71 14.76
C LYS A 160 2.43 -24.97 14.98
N LYS A 161 2.87 -25.08 16.24
CA LYS A 161 4.18 -25.64 16.56
C LYS A 161 4.23 -26.97 15.79
N ARG A 162 5.11 -27.04 14.79
CA ARG A 162 5.46 -28.34 14.20
C ARG A 162 6.00 -29.17 15.37
N LYS A 163 5.27 -30.22 15.73
CA LYS A 163 5.85 -31.32 16.52
C LYS A 163 6.84 -32.06 15.65
#